data_AF-A0A820MU28-F1
#
_entry.id   AF-A0A820MU28-F1
#
_cell.length_a   1.000
_cell.length_b   1.000
_cell.length_c   1.000
_cell.angle_alpha   90.00
_cell.angle_beta   90.00
_cell.angle_gamma   90.00
#
_symmetry.space_group_name_H-M   'P 1'
#
loop_
_entity.id
_entity.type
_entity.pdbx_description
1 polymer ?
#
loop_
_entity_poly.entity_id
_entity_poly.type
_entity_poly.pdbx_seq_one_letter_code
_entity_poly.pdbx_strand_id
1 'polypeptide(L)' 'DNARPHTHSDVINYLTEQRIKIMPHPPYSPDLAPCDYWLND' A
#
# COMPACT_ATOMS: atom_id res chain seq x y z
N ASP A 1 -2.22 -0.40 -2.17
CA ASP A 1 -2.56 -1.80 -2.49
C ASP A 1 -1.78 -2.75 -1.56
N ASN A 2 -1.98 -4.06 -1.67
CA ASN A 2 -1.25 -5.08 -0.90
C ASN A 2 -0.52 -6.09 -1.81
N ALA A 3 0.02 -5.65 -2.96
CA ALA A 3 0.79 -6.53 -3.83
C ALA A 3 1.94 -7.20 -3.07
N ARG A 4 2.32 -8.41 -3.52
CA ARG A 4 3.36 -9.23 -2.88
C ARG A 4 4.68 -8.49 -2.57
N PRO A 5 5.20 -7.61 -3.45
CA PRO A 5 6.40 -6.84 -3.12
C PRO A 5 6.19 -5.88 -1.95
N HIS A 6 5.01 -5.28 -1.81
CA HIS A 6 4.72 -4.28 -0.76
C HIS A 6 4.52 -4.92 0.62
N THR A 7 4.21 -6.22 0.67
CA THR A 7 4.00 -6.98 1.92
C THR A 7 5.17 -7.91 2.26
N HIS A 8 6.24 -7.90 1.46
CA HIS A 8 7.45 -8.68 1.74
C HIS A 8 8.12 -8.23 3.05
N SER A 9 8.67 -9.16 3.82
CA SER A 9 9.28 -8.89 5.13
C SER A 9 10.31 -7.78 5.08
N ASP A 10 11.18 -7.79 4.07
CA ASP A 10 12.26 -6.82 3.94
C ASP A 10 11.72 -5.39 3.75
N VAL A 11 10.62 -5.25 3.00
CA VAL A 11 9.96 -3.96 2.78
C VAL A 11 9.28 -3.50 4.07
N ILE A 12 8.57 -4.39 4.77
CA ILE A 12 7.92 -4.06 6.05
C ILE A 12 8.96 -3.66 7.12
N ASN A 13 10.08 -4.37 7.20
CA ASN A 13 11.17 -4.06 8.12
C ASN A 13 11.76 -2.68 7.84
N TYR A 14 12.10 -2.40 6.57
CA TYR A 14 12.60 -1.09 6.17
C TYR A 14 11.61 0.04 6.52
N LEU A 15 10.33 -0.10 6.17
CA LEU A 15 9.32 0.91 6.49
C LEU A 15 9.17 1.14 7.99
N THR A 16 9.27 0.07 8.78
CA THR A 16 9.24 0.13 10.25
C THR A 16 10.47 0.87 10.80
N GLU A 17 11.67 0.57 10.31
CA GLU A 17 12.91 1.26 10.68
C GLU A 17 12.86 2.75 10.35
N GLN A 18 12.26 3.10 9.21
CA GLN A 18 12.04 4.49 8.79
C GLN A 18 10.88 5.18 9.52
N ARG A 19 10.19 4.49 10.44
CA ARG A 19 9.00 4.98 11.17
C ARG A 19 7.86 5.43 10.25
N ILE A 20 7.72 4.78 9.09
CA ILE A 20 6.63 5.03 8.16
C ILE A 20 5.41 4.24 8.62
N LYS A 21 4.30 4.95 8.87
CA LYS A 21 3.04 4.31 9.26
C LYS A 21 2.39 3.67 8.03
N ILE A 22 2.26 2.35 8.06
CA ILE A 22 1.54 1.58 7.03
C ILE A 22 0.04 1.67 7.33
N MET A 23 -0.74 2.15 6.37
CA MET A 23 -2.20 2.18 6.46
C MET A 23 -2.78 0.89 5.89
N PRO A 24 -3.72 0.22 6.60
CA PRO A 24 -4.40 -0.94 6.05
C PRO A 24 -5.18 -0.54 4.80
N HIS A 25 -5.02 -1.34 3.74
CA HIS A 25 -5.75 -1.16 2.48
C HIS A 25 -6.51 -2.46 2.16
N PRO A 26 -7.82 -2.40 1.86
CA PRO A 26 -8.57 -3.61 1.52
C PRO A 26 -8.19 -4.17 0.14
N PRO A 27 -8.36 -5.49 -0.10
CA PRO A 27 -8.13 -6.08 -1.42
C PRO A 27 -9.05 -5.50 -2.49
N TYR A 28 -8.53 -5.33 -3.71
CA TYR A 28 -9.30 -4.90 -4.90
C TYR A 28 -10.09 -3.60 -4.72
N SER A 29 -9.55 -2.63 -3.97
CA SER A 29 -10.22 -1.35 -3.69
C SER A 29 -9.48 -0.16 -4.32
N PRO A 30 -9.37 -0.10 -5.67
CA PRO A 30 -8.71 1.02 -6.36
C PRO A 30 -9.46 2.35 -6.14
N ASP A 31 -10.78 2.29 -5.90
CA ASP A 31 -11.61 3.43 -5.55
C ASP A 31 -11.19 4.10 -4.22
N LEU A 32 -10.56 3.34 -3.32
CA LEU A 32 -10.03 3.86 -2.06
C LEU A 32 -8.58 4.34 -2.17
N ALA A 33 -7.90 4.06 -3.29
CA ALA A 33 -6.54 4.49 -3.54
C ALA A 33 -6.57 5.84 -4.28
N PRO A 34 -6.09 6.95 -3.67
CA PRO A 34 -6.10 8.26 -4.32
C PRO A 34 -5.38 8.29 -5.68
N CYS A 35 -4.38 7.42 -5.86
CA CYS A 35 -3.62 7.28 -7.10
C CYS A 35 -4.43 6.62 -8.22
N ASP A 36 -5.36 5.72 -7.90
CA ASP A 36 -6.12 4.93 -8.88
C ASP A 36 -7.55 5.46 -9.07
N TYR A 37 -8.10 6.15 -8.06
CA TYR A 37 -9.47 6.67 -8.07
C TYR A 37 -9.77 7.53 -9.31
N TRP A 38 -8.84 8.43 -9.67
CA TRP A 38 -8.99 9.34 -10.82
C TRP A 38 -8.48 8.77 -12.15
N LEU A 39 -7.94 7.55 -12.16
CA LEU A 39 -7.23 7.02 -13.33
C LEU A 39 -8.18 6.60 -14.47
N ASN A 40 -9.46 6.37 -14.15
CA ASN A 40 -10.48 5.91 -15.08
C ASN A 40 -11.63 6.91 -15.29
N ASP A 41 -11.46 8.15 -14.81
CA ASP A 41 -12.36 9.27 -15.08
C ASP A 41 -12.05 9.97 -16.41
#